data_AF-A0A4Z1GKC7-F1
#
_entry.id   AF-A0A4Z1GKC7-F1
#
_cell.length_a   1.000
_cell.length_b   1.000
_cell.length_c   1.000
_cell.angle_alpha   90.00
_cell.angle_beta   90.00
_cell.angle_gamma   90.00
#
_symmetry.space_group_name_H-M   'P 1'
#
loop_
_entity.id
_entity.type
_entity.pdbx_description
1 polymer ?
#
loop_
_entity_poly.entity_id
_entity_poly.type
_entity_poly.pdbx_seq_one_letter_code
_entity_poly.pdbx_strand_id
1 'polypeptide(L)'
;MDGPFWEHSRALIRPTFTKSNVANLPAFEVHFQKFLALVPTDGTKVNLKPFLNKLIFYTSTEFLFGQSMNTLSPETTSQTEECLAAFDYAIRGMGIRFQLGSPRFLYWDKKWYKTIKITHSIVDRYVDKAIEFRRGYLDAREKRKKEKVGDSDSEEDDDNGNHRHVILHGMAKQTGSRDDLRNQILHVFLAGHKSSAITISNAIFHLCRNPECGRNLGLKFYQ
;
A
#
# COMPACT_ATOMS: atom_id res chain seq x y z
N MET A 1 17.68 -14.75 6.39
CA MET A 1 16.98 -13.55 5.88
C MET A 1 17.30 -12.42 6.86
N ASP A 2 18.56 -12.32 7.25
CA ASP A 2 19.00 -11.52 8.39
C ASP A 2 20.38 -10.98 8.02
N GLY A 3 20.53 -9.67 8.01
CA GLY A 3 21.75 -8.99 7.58
C GLY A 3 21.56 -7.48 7.53
N PRO A 4 22.64 -6.71 7.31
CA PRO A 4 22.64 -5.24 7.38
C PRO A 4 21.57 -4.58 6.50
N PHE A 5 21.28 -5.18 5.33
CA PHE A 5 20.23 -4.71 4.43
C PHE A 5 18.81 -4.81 5.03
N TRP A 6 18.51 -5.90 5.75
CA TRP A 6 17.20 -6.08 6.38
C TRP A 6 17.02 -5.12 7.55
N GLU A 7 18.06 -4.92 8.34
CA GLU A 7 18.04 -3.97 9.44
C GLU A 7 17.84 -2.54 8.93
N HIS A 8 18.58 -2.14 7.89
CA HIS A 8 18.41 -0.87 7.20
C HIS A 8 16.99 -0.70 6.65
N SER A 9 16.47 -1.71 5.95
CA SER A 9 15.08 -1.72 5.44
C SER A 9 14.05 -1.50 6.55
N ARG A 10 14.18 -2.18 7.71
CA ARG A 10 13.24 -1.97 8.82
C ARG A 10 13.41 -0.62 9.49
N ALA A 11 14.63 -0.11 9.59
CA ALA A 11 14.89 1.23 10.09
C ALA A 11 14.22 2.31 9.21
N LEU A 12 14.19 2.12 7.89
CA LEU A 12 13.48 3.00 6.95
C LEU A 12 11.98 3.06 7.21
N ILE A 13 11.38 1.90 7.50
CA ILE A 13 9.93 1.72 7.52
C ILE A 13 9.32 1.99 8.90
N ARG A 14 10.03 1.63 9.97
CA ARG A 14 9.53 1.67 11.36
C ARG A 14 8.96 3.03 11.81
N PRO A 15 9.56 4.19 11.50
CA PRO A 15 9.04 5.49 11.94
C PRO A 15 7.65 5.79 11.38
N THR A 16 7.31 5.27 10.20
CA THR A 16 6.01 5.54 9.58
C THR A 16 4.89 4.67 10.13
N PHE A 17 5.20 3.52 10.73
CA PHE A 17 4.21 2.63 11.37
C PHE A 17 3.89 3.01 12.82
N THR A 18 4.09 4.26 13.20
CA THR A 18 3.64 4.76 14.50
C THR A 18 2.11 4.70 14.61
N LYS A 19 1.60 4.50 15.82
CA LYS A 19 0.16 4.31 16.10
C LYS A 19 -0.70 5.44 15.52
N SER A 20 -0.20 6.68 15.53
CA SER A 20 -0.89 7.86 14.98
C SER A 20 -1.00 7.84 13.45
N ASN A 21 -0.04 7.24 12.75
CA ASN A 21 -0.02 7.17 11.29
C ASN A 21 -0.90 6.03 10.76
N VAL A 22 -0.96 4.90 11.47
CA VAL A 22 -1.75 3.72 11.07
C VAL A 22 -3.25 3.93 11.34
N ALA A 23 -3.61 4.75 12.33
CA ALA A 23 -4.99 5.03 12.73
C ALA A 23 -5.62 6.23 11.99
N ASN A 24 -5.27 6.47 10.72
CA ASN A 24 -5.96 7.46 9.90
C ASN A 24 -7.35 6.95 9.47
N LEU A 25 -8.25 6.86 10.45
CA LEU A 25 -9.65 6.45 10.27
C LEU A 25 -10.41 7.36 9.30
N PRO A 26 -10.21 8.70 9.27
CA PRO A 26 -10.87 9.54 8.28
C PRO A 26 -10.56 9.15 6.83
N ALA A 27 -9.30 8.87 6.49
CA ALA A 27 -8.92 8.42 5.15
C ALA A 27 -9.52 7.04 4.82
N PHE A 28 -9.53 6.13 5.80
CA PHE A 28 -10.16 4.83 5.64
C PHE A 28 -11.67 4.94 5.38
N GLU A 29 -12.37 5.80 6.12
CA GLU A 29 -13.82 6.00 6.02
C GLU A 29 -14.23 6.44 4.61
N VAL A 30 -13.46 7.31 3.96
CA VAL A 30 -13.70 7.72 2.57
C VAL A 30 -13.69 6.52 1.62
N HIS A 31 -12.73 5.61 1.76
CA HIS A 31 -12.69 4.40 0.93
C HIS A 31 -13.79 3.40 1.32
N PHE A 32 -14.11 3.31 2.60
CA PHE A 32 -15.15 2.43 3.10
C PHE A 32 -16.54 2.83 2.58
N GLN A 33 -16.86 4.13 2.55
CA GLN A 33 -18.10 4.63 1.97
C GLN A 33 -18.20 4.32 0.47
N LYS A 34 -17.10 4.47 -0.28
CA LYS A 34 -17.05 4.05 -1.69
C LYS A 34 -17.25 2.55 -1.86
N PHE A 35 -16.68 1.74 -0.96
CA PHE A 35 -16.91 0.30 -0.92
C PHE A 35 -18.39 -0.02 -0.70
N LEU A 36 -19.04 0.62 0.28
CA LEU A 36 -20.47 0.40 0.56
C LEU A 36 -21.35 0.79 -0.63
N ALA A 37 -21.04 1.89 -1.32
CA ALA A 37 -21.76 2.32 -2.52
C ALA A 37 -21.65 1.33 -3.70
N LEU A 38 -20.61 0.49 -3.73
CA LEU A 38 -20.42 -0.55 -4.75
C LEU A 38 -21.13 -1.86 -4.43
N VAL A 39 -21.54 -2.08 -3.17
CA VAL A 39 -22.21 -3.31 -2.74
C VAL A 39 -23.71 -3.20 -3.06
N PRO A 40 -24.28 -4.12 -3.87
CA PRO A 40 -25.72 -4.15 -4.12
C PRO A 40 -26.54 -4.23 -2.83
N THR A 41 -27.60 -3.42 -2.75
CA THR A 41 -28.55 -3.37 -1.62
C THR A 41 -29.89 -4.04 -1.94
N ASP A 42 -30.00 -4.67 -3.12
CA ASP A 42 -31.20 -5.31 -3.66
C ASP A 42 -31.49 -6.69 -3.07
N GLY A 43 -30.74 -7.11 -2.04
CA GLY A 43 -30.88 -8.43 -1.41
C GLY A 43 -30.27 -9.58 -2.20
N THR A 44 -29.58 -9.31 -3.31
CA THR A 44 -28.92 -10.35 -4.10
C THR A 44 -27.69 -10.91 -3.39
N LYS A 45 -27.31 -12.16 -3.74
CA LYS A 45 -26.07 -12.77 -3.23
C LYS A 45 -24.88 -12.12 -3.92
N VAL A 46 -24.03 -11.47 -3.13
CA VAL A 46 -22.85 -10.76 -3.62
C VAL A 46 -21.57 -11.46 -3.16
N ASN A 47 -20.61 -11.62 -4.07
CA ASN A 47 -19.26 -12.00 -3.70
C ASN A 47 -18.50 -10.76 -3.19
N LEU A 48 -18.27 -10.66 -1.88
CA LEU A 48 -17.61 -9.49 -1.27
C LEU A 48 -16.09 -9.42 -1.51
N LYS A 49 -15.44 -10.55 -1.84
CA LYS A 49 -13.99 -10.63 -1.95
C LYS A 49 -13.38 -9.63 -2.96
N PRO A 50 -13.91 -9.46 -4.19
CA PRO A 50 -13.39 -8.48 -5.15
C PRO A 50 -13.51 -7.03 -4.63
N PHE A 51 -14.61 -6.70 -3.95
CA PHE A 51 -14.83 -5.36 -3.39
C PHE A 51 -13.89 -5.09 -2.22
N LEU A 52 -13.67 -6.07 -1.34
CA LEU A 52 -12.71 -5.97 -0.24
C LEU A 52 -11.27 -5.85 -0.75
N ASN A 53 -10.90 -6.60 -1.80
CA ASN A 53 -9.61 -6.41 -2.45
C ASN A 53 -9.44 -4.97 -2.97
N LYS A 54 -10.45 -4.41 -3.64
CA LYS A 54 -10.42 -3.01 -4.11
C LYS A 54 -10.29 -2.03 -2.94
N LEU A 55 -11.07 -2.20 -1.86
CA LEU A 55 -10.99 -1.37 -0.65
C LEU A 55 -9.57 -1.37 -0.07
N ILE A 56 -9.00 -2.56 0.17
CA ILE A 56 -7.66 -2.69 0.75
C ILE A 56 -6.59 -2.15 -0.19
N PHE A 57 -6.75 -2.32 -1.51
CA PHE A 57 -5.85 -1.74 -2.49
C PHE A 57 -5.83 -0.21 -2.43
N TYR A 58 -7.00 0.42 -2.36
CA TYR A 58 -7.12 1.87 -2.28
C TYR A 58 -6.57 2.44 -0.98
N THR A 59 -6.90 1.84 0.15
CA THR A 59 -6.36 2.24 1.45
C THR A 59 -4.86 2.05 1.51
N SER A 60 -4.34 0.92 1.00
CA SER A 60 -2.89 0.64 1.00
C SER A 60 -2.13 1.60 0.10
N THR A 61 -2.65 1.90 -1.09
CA THR A 61 -2.00 2.83 -2.03
C THR A 61 -1.97 4.25 -1.49
N GLU A 62 -3.05 4.70 -0.84
CA GLU A 62 -3.06 6.00 -0.17
C GLU A 62 -2.08 6.08 0.99
N PHE A 63 -2.04 5.07 1.86
CA PHE A 63 -1.12 5.03 2.99
C PHE A 63 0.35 4.98 2.55
N LEU A 64 0.66 4.18 1.52
CA LEU A 64 2.04 3.98 1.07
C LEU A 64 2.55 5.12 0.20
N PHE A 65 1.73 5.58 -0.75
CA PHE A 65 2.13 6.55 -1.78
C PHE A 65 1.58 7.96 -1.55
N GLY A 66 0.68 8.15 -0.59
CA GLY A 66 0.01 9.43 -0.32
C GLY A 66 -1.12 9.75 -1.29
N GLN A 67 -1.38 8.87 -2.26
CA GLN A 67 -2.41 9.03 -3.27
C GLN A 67 -3.08 7.68 -3.51
N SER A 68 -4.39 7.61 -3.31
CA SER A 68 -5.16 6.42 -3.67
C SER A 68 -5.14 6.23 -5.18
N MET A 69 -5.00 4.99 -5.65
CA MET A 69 -5.10 4.71 -7.09
C MET A 69 -6.50 5.00 -7.67
N ASN A 70 -7.50 5.17 -6.80
CA ASN A 70 -8.88 5.52 -7.14
C ASN A 70 -9.10 7.00 -7.50
N THR A 71 -8.12 7.90 -7.28
CA THR A 71 -8.30 9.35 -7.52
C THR A 71 -7.99 9.76 -8.95
N LEU A 72 -7.53 8.85 -9.81
CA LEU A 72 -7.61 9.11 -11.24
C LEU A 72 -9.05 8.83 -11.69
N SER A 73 -9.70 9.84 -12.31
CA SER A 73 -10.93 9.89 -13.16
C SER A 73 -11.87 8.65 -13.27
N PRO A 74 -13.20 8.81 -13.49
CA PRO A 74 -14.10 7.71 -13.88
C PRO A 74 -13.64 6.86 -15.08
N GLU A 75 -12.75 7.36 -15.94
CA GLU A 75 -12.07 6.61 -17.02
C GLU A 75 -11.03 5.59 -16.50
N THR A 76 -10.69 5.65 -15.21
CA THR A 76 -9.54 4.97 -14.60
C THR A 76 -9.90 3.72 -13.82
N THR A 77 -11.19 3.36 -13.78
CA THR A 77 -11.64 2.03 -13.35
C THR A 77 -10.90 0.96 -14.16
N SER A 78 -10.75 1.16 -15.46
CA SER A 78 -10.02 0.24 -16.35
C SER A 78 -8.53 0.15 -16.00
N GLN A 79 -7.85 1.27 -15.75
CA GLN A 79 -6.41 1.24 -15.42
C GLN A 79 -6.14 0.68 -14.02
N THR A 80 -7.03 0.93 -13.06
CA THR A 80 -6.94 0.35 -11.72
C THR A 80 -7.14 -1.16 -11.77
N GLU A 81 -8.11 -1.63 -12.54
CA GLU A 81 -8.35 -3.06 -12.75
C GLU A 81 -7.19 -3.72 -13.50
N GLU A 82 -6.63 -3.06 -14.51
CA GLU A 82 -5.43 -3.53 -15.20
C GLU A 82 -4.23 -3.60 -14.24
N CYS A 83 -4.06 -2.59 -13.37
CA CYS A 83 -3.01 -2.56 -12.37
C CYS A 83 -3.18 -3.71 -11.36
N LEU A 84 -4.36 -3.85 -10.77
CA LEU A 84 -4.69 -4.94 -9.85
C LEU A 84 -4.46 -6.31 -10.50
N ALA A 85 -4.90 -6.49 -11.74
CA ALA A 85 -4.71 -7.72 -12.50
C ALA A 85 -3.22 -7.98 -12.77
N ALA A 86 -2.44 -6.96 -13.13
CA ALA A 86 -1.00 -7.06 -13.34
C ALA A 86 -0.28 -7.45 -12.04
N PHE A 87 -0.61 -6.80 -10.92
CA PHE A 87 -0.07 -7.15 -9.59
C PHE A 87 -0.43 -8.58 -9.20
N ASP A 88 -1.68 -8.99 -9.38
CA ASP A 88 -2.15 -10.33 -9.06
C ASP A 88 -1.42 -11.39 -9.87
N TYR A 89 -1.23 -11.13 -11.16
CA TYR A 89 -0.51 -12.02 -12.07
C TYR A 89 0.99 -12.09 -11.72
N ALA A 90 1.60 -10.95 -11.38
CA ALA A 90 3.00 -10.87 -10.98
C ALA A 90 3.25 -11.70 -9.69
N ILE A 91 2.39 -11.55 -8.69
CA ILE A 91 2.46 -12.31 -7.43
C ILE A 91 2.23 -13.80 -7.67
N ARG A 92 1.27 -14.15 -8.53
CA ARG A 92 1.01 -15.56 -8.89
C ARG A 92 2.24 -16.20 -9.54
N GLY A 93 2.82 -15.55 -10.54
CA GLY A 93 4.02 -16.07 -11.20
C GLY A 93 5.22 -16.13 -10.26
N MET A 94 5.36 -15.17 -9.33
CA MET A 94 6.36 -15.25 -8.26
C MET A 94 6.15 -16.49 -7.38
N GLY A 95 4.91 -16.76 -6.96
CA GLY A 95 4.57 -17.94 -6.16
C GLY A 95 4.85 -19.27 -6.90
N ILE A 96 4.51 -19.37 -8.18
CA ILE A 96 4.81 -20.56 -9.00
C ILE A 96 6.33 -20.77 -9.08
N ARG A 97 7.12 -19.73 -9.37
CA ARG A 97 8.58 -19.85 -9.45
C ARG A 97 9.21 -20.17 -8.11
N PHE A 98 8.64 -19.68 -7.02
CA PHE A 98 9.06 -20.04 -5.67
C PHE A 98 8.83 -21.53 -5.38
N GLN A 99 7.64 -22.05 -5.72
CA GLN A 99 7.30 -23.47 -5.55
C GLN A 99 8.14 -24.39 -6.44
N LEU A 100 8.51 -23.95 -7.65
CA LEU A 100 9.35 -24.73 -8.55
C LEU A 100 10.80 -24.84 -8.06
N GLY A 101 11.32 -23.90 -7.27
CA GLY A 101 12.69 -23.97 -6.77
C GLY A 101 13.75 -23.99 -7.89
N SER A 102 14.60 -25.01 -7.90
CA SER A 102 15.69 -25.16 -8.89
C SER A 102 15.22 -25.16 -10.35
N PRO A 103 14.18 -25.94 -10.76
CA PRO A 103 13.64 -25.92 -12.13
C PRO A 103 12.85 -24.64 -12.53
N ARG A 104 12.92 -23.53 -11.77
CA ARG A 104 12.22 -22.26 -12.10
C ARG A 104 12.55 -21.66 -13.48
N PHE A 105 13.63 -22.10 -14.11
CA PHE A 105 14.01 -21.66 -15.46
C PHE A 105 13.10 -22.27 -16.55
N LEU A 106 12.44 -23.41 -16.29
CA LEU A 106 11.48 -24.01 -17.22
C LEU A 106 10.16 -23.23 -17.27
N TYR A 107 9.84 -22.46 -16.23
CA TYR A 107 8.68 -21.60 -16.21
C TYR A 107 8.98 -20.28 -16.95
N TRP A 108 8.80 -20.31 -18.26
CA TRP A 108 8.85 -19.14 -19.13
C TRP A 108 7.45 -18.61 -19.39
N ASP A 109 7.07 -17.55 -18.69
CA ASP A 109 5.80 -16.85 -18.92
C ASP A 109 6.05 -15.42 -19.42
N LYS A 110 5.87 -15.20 -20.72
CA LYS A 110 6.02 -13.86 -21.33
C LYS A 110 5.03 -12.84 -20.73
N LYS A 111 3.82 -13.29 -20.38
CA LYS A 111 2.81 -12.43 -19.74
C LYS A 111 3.27 -12.01 -18.35
N TRP A 112 3.89 -12.91 -17.59
CA TRP A 112 4.43 -12.60 -16.27
C TRP A 112 5.48 -11.50 -16.31
N TYR A 113 6.46 -11.59 -17.22
CA TYR A 113 7.46 -10.53 -17.40
C TYR A 113 6.83 -9.19 -17.82
N LYS A 114 5.80 -9.21 -18.68
CA LYS A 114 5.05 -8.00 -19.04
C LYS A 114 4.37 -7.38 -17.81
N THR A 115 3.74 -8.20 -16.96
CA THR A 115 3.05 -7.71 -15.76
C THR A 115 4.01 -7.13 -14.72
N ILE A 116 5.21 -7.68 -14.57
CA ILE A 116 6.27 -7.08 -13.73
C ILE A 116 6.63 -5.67 -14.23
N LYS A 117 6.81 -5.51 -15.55
CA LYS A 117 7.13 -4.19 -16.15
C LYS A 117 6.02 -3.17 -15.91
N ILE A 118 4.76 -3.58 -16.04
CA ILE A 118 3.59 -2.73 -15.77
C ILE A 118 3.56 -2.34 -14.29
N THR A 119 3.69 -3.31 -13.39
CA THR A 119 3.75 -3.04 -11.94
C THR A 119 4.87 -2.08 -11.58
N HIS A 120 6.08 -2.29 -12.11
CA HIS A 120 7.21 -1.41 -11.87
C HIS A 120 6.97 0.00 -12.42
N SER A 121 6.45 0.14 -13.64
CA SER A 121 6.20 1.45 -14.25
C SER A 121 5.16 2.27 -13.49
N ILE A 122 4.18 1.60 -12.87
CA ILE A 122 3.18 2.26 -12.03
C ILE A 122 3.81 2.76 -10.73
N VAL A 123 4.57 1.92 -10.04
CA VAL A 123 5.25 2.31 -8.79
C VAL A 123 6.30 3.38 -9.03
N ASP A 124 7.04 3.26 -10.13
CA ASP A 124 8.05 4.20 -10.56
C ASP A 124 7.51 5.64 -10.64
N ARG A 125 6.29 5.86 -11.13
CA ARG A 125 5.66 7.20 -11.14
C ARG A 125 5.52 7.80 -9.74
N TYR A 126 5.26 6.99 -8.74
CA TYR A 126 5.19 7.44 -7.34
C TYR A 126 6.58 7.66 -6.76
N VAL A 127 7.55 6.81 -7.11
CA VAL A 127 8.94 6.97 -6.72
C VAL A 127 9.53 8.26 -7.28
N ASP A 128 9.25 8.59 -8.54
CA ASP A 128 9.73 9.81 -9.18
C ASP A 128 9.20 11.06 -8.44
N LYS A 129 7.91 11.10 -8.09
CA LYS A 129 7.32 12.15 -7.21
C LYS A 129 7.98 12.22 -5.83
N ALA A 130 8.34 11.08 -5.25
CA ALA A 130 8.99 11.03 -3.95
C ALA A 130 10.45 11.53 -4.01
N ILE A 131 11.14 11.32 -5.12
CA ILE A 131 12.47 11.87 -5.38
C ILE A 131 12.40 13.39 -5.55
N GLU A 132 11.38 13.91 -6.26
CA GLU A 132 11.11 15.35 -6.35
C GLU A 132 10.86 15.96 -4.96
N PHE A 133 10.04 15.31 -4.14
CA PHE A 133 9.83 15.69 -2.74
C PHE A 133 11.14 15.71 -1.94
N ARG A 134 11.99 14.68 -2.08
CA ARG A 134 13.30 14.63 -1.44
C ARG A 134 14.16 15.82 -1.83
N ARG A 135 14.18 16.21 -3.11
CA ARG A 135 14.96 17.36 -3.59
C ARG A 135 14.53 18.65 -2.90
N GLY A 136 13.23 18.94 -2.88
CA GLY A 136 12.70 20.11 -2.18
C GLY A 136 12.97 20.09 -0.67
N TYR A 137 12.88 18.91 -0.05
CA TYR A 137 13.21 18.72 1.37
C TYR A 137 14.69 19.02 1.68
N LEU A 138 15.62 18.53 0.85
CA LEU A 138 17.05 18.79 1.02
C LEU A 138 17.38 20.27 0.80
N ASP A 139 16.81 20.90 -0.22
CA ASP A 139 17.01 22.34 -0.50
C ASP A 139 16.52 23.21 0.68
N ALA A 140 15.36 22.87 1.27
CA ALA A 140 14.82 23.54 2.44
C ALA A 140 15.65 23.30 3.71
N ARG A 141 16.23 22.09 3.85
CA ARG A 141 17.13 21.76 4.97
C ARG A 141 18.44 22.52 4.87
N GLU A 142 19.01 22.64 3.67
CA GLU A 142 20.23 23.41 3.44
C GLU A 142 20.04 24.91 3.70
N LYS A 143 18.91 25.49 3.27
CA LYS A 143 18.56 26.89 3.59
C LYS A 143 18.47 27.13 5.09
N ARG A 144 17.76 26.25 5.81
CA ARG A 144 17.66 26.31 7.28
C ARG A 144 19.00 26.18 7.98
N LYS A 145 19.90 25.33 7.46
CA LYS A 145 21.26 25.16 8.00
C LYS A 145 22.13 26.41 7.77
N LYS A 146 21.90 27.15 6.69
CA LYS A 146 22.60 28.42 6.41
C LYS A 146 22.05 29.58 7.25
N GLU A 147 20.77 29.54 7.63
CA GLU A 147 20.12 30.56 8.47
C GLU A 147 20.34 30.32 9.98
N LYS A 148 20.52 29.07 10.43
CA LYS A 148 20.81 28.71 11.83
C LYS A 148 22.31 28.44 12.05
N VAL A 149 23.09 29.50 12.30
CA VAL A 149 24.50 29.41 12.79
C VAL A 149 24.58 29.57 14.33
N GLY A 150 23.45 29.52 15.05
CA GLY A 150 23.40 29.60 16.51
C GLY A 150 22.78 28.36 17.15
N ASP A 151 23.61 27.63 17.89
CA ASP A 151 23.36 26.58 18.88
C ASP A 151 21.90 26.29 19.28
N SER A 152 21.37 25.12 18.87
CA SER A 152 20.46 24.27 19.64
C SER A 152 20.12 23.00 18.84
N ASP A 153 20.67 21.85 19.26
CA ASP A 153 20.37 20.51 18.75
C ASP A 153 18.96 20.05 19.18
N SER A 154 17.93 20.65 18.59
CA SER A 154 16.58 20.06 18.59
C SER A 154 16.16 19.82 17.15
N GLU A 155 16.33 18.57 16.70
CA GLU A 155 15.76 18.03 15.46
C GLU A 155 14.24 17.91 15.57
N GLU A 156 13.54 19.02 15.84
CA GLU A 156 12.10 19.05 15.66
C GLU A 156 11.83 19.34 14.18
N ASP A 157 11.76 18.24 13.42
CA ASP A 157 11.16 18.18 12.09
C ASP A 157 9.70 18.66 12.18
N ASP A 158 9.51 19.98 12.10
CA ASP A 158 8.21 20.59 11.81
C ASP A 158 7.88 20.28 10.33
N ASP A 159 7.44 19.03 10.14
CA ASP A 159 7.06 18.45 8.87
C ASP A 159 5.58 18.74 8.68
N ASN A 160 5.27 19.64 7.75
CA ASN A 160 3.93 19.94 7.24
C ASN A 160 3.06 18.67 7.30
N GLY A 161 2.03 18.68 8.16
CA GLY A 161 1.36 17.49 8.69
C GLY A 161 0.86 16.48 7.64
N ASN A 162 0.79 16.88 6.37
CA ASN A 162 0.42 16.01 5.25
C ASN A 162 1.51 14.99 4.84
N HIS A 163 2.80 15.28 5.02
CA HIS A 163 3.89 14.40 4.54
C HIS A 163 4.38 13.39 5.59
N ARG A 164 4.13 13.65 6.88
CA ARG A 164 4.46 12.74 7.99
C ARG A 164 3.75 11.38 7.90
N HIS A 165 2.67 11.30 7.11
CA HIS A 165 1.81 10.14 7.02
C HIS A 165 2.08 9.23 5.81
N VAL A 166 2.94 9.63 4.87
CA VAL A 166 3.20 8.87 3.63
C VAL A 166 4.50 8.06 3.74
N ILE A 167 4.39 6.73 3.68
CA ILE A 167 5.57 5.84 3.82
C ILE A 167 6.66 6.18 2.81
N LEU A 168 6.29 6.34 1.55
CA LEU A 168 7.27 6.57 0.48
C LEU A 168 8.07 7.87 0.69
N HIS A 169 7.47 8.93 1.25
CA HIS A 169 8.18 10.16 1.57
C HIS A 169 9.17 9.97 2.72
N GLY A 170 8.78 9.23 3.77
CA GLY A 170 9.69 8.86 4.86
C GLY A 170 10.91 8.07 4.37
N MET A 171 10.70 7.13 3.44
CA MET A 171 11.79 6.37 2.80
C MET A 171 12.66 7.27 1.92
N ALA A 172 12.04 8.16 1.14
CA ALA A 172 12.74 9.11 0.28
C ALA A 172 13.57 10.14 1.06
N LYS A 173 13.28 10.43 2.33
CA LYS A 173 14.17 11.24 3.18
C LYS A 173 15.50 10.54 3.49
N GLN A 174 15.52 9.22 3.53
CA GLN A 174 16.69 8.43 3.92
C GLN A 174 17.51 7.92 2.72
N THR A 175 16.87 7.58 1.60
CA THR A 175 17.57 7.14 0.37
C THR A 175 17.12 7.93 -0.86
N GLY A 176 18.04 8.17 -1.80
CA GLY A 176 17.76 8.76 -3.12
C GLY A 176 17.80 7.76 -4.27
N SER A 177 18.06 6.48 -3.99
CA SER A 177 18.14 5.43 -5.01
C SER A 177 16.74 5.01 -5.46
N ARG A 178 16.46 5.20 -6.75
CA ARG A 178 15.16 4.89 -7.36
C ARG A 178 14.81 3.40 -7.25
N ASP A 179 15.78 2.53 -7.48
CA ASP A 179 15.58 1.09 -7.43
C ASP A 179 15.34 0.60 -6.00
N ASP A 180 16.04 1.17 -5.02
CA ASP A 180 15.82 0.82 -3.61
C ASP A 180 14.44 1.27 -3.15
N LEU A 181 14.05 2.51 -3.47
CA LEU A 181 12.70 3.02 -3.14
C LEU A 181 11.62 2.12 -3.74
N ARG A 182 11.72 1.79 -5.04
CA ARG A 182 10.76 0.89 -5.70
C ARG A 182 10.71 -0.48 -5.03
N ASN A 183 11.86 -1.12 -4.84
CA ASN A 183 11.91 -2.49 -4.33
C ASN A 183 11.39 -2.58 -2.89
N GLN A 184 11.76 -1.61 -2.04
CA GLN A 184 11.34 -1.57 -0.65
C GLN A 184 9.84 -1.27 -0.52
N ILE A 185 9.31 -0.29 -1.26
CA ILE A 185 7.87 0.03 -1.17
C ILE A 185 7.00 -1.09 -1.73
N LEU A 186 7.44 -1.77 -2.80
CA LEU A 186 6.78 -2.97 -3.33
C LEU A 186 6.75 -4.11 -2.31
N HIS A 187 7.83 -4.28 -1.55
CA HIS A 187 7.90 -5.32 -0.52
C HIS A 187 6.90 -5.06 0.61
N VAL A 188 6.79 -3.80 1.07
CA VAL A 188 5.79 -3.41 2.07
C VAL A 188 4.36 -3.58 1.53
N PHE A 189 4.12 -3.14 0.29
CA PHE A 189 2.81 -3.27 -0.35
C PHE A 189 2.38 -4.73 -0.49
N LEU A 190 3.29 -5.61 -0.92
CA LEU A 190 3.04 -7.04 -1.08
C LEU A 190 2.61 -7.71 0.24
N ALA A 191 3.25 -7.34 1.35
CA ALA A 191 2.99 -7.95 2.65
C ALA A 191 1.59 -7.62 3.20
N GLY A 192 1.12 -6.37 3.02
CA GLY A 192 -0.11 -5.88 3.62
C GLY A 192 -1.38 -6.04 2.78
N HIS A 193 -1.25 -6.03 1.45
CA HIS A 193 -2.41 -5.89 0.56
C HIS A 193 -3.33 -7.13 0.55
N LYS A 194 -2.81 -8.32 0.19
CA LYS A 194 -3.68 -9.51 0.00
C LYS A 194 -4.09 -10.17 1.31
N SER A 195 -3.20 -10.20 2.27
CA SER A 195 -3.41 -10.83 3.58
C SER A 195 -4.60 -10.19 4.31
N SER A 196 -4.67 -8.87 4.31
CA SER A 196 -5.75 -8.11 4.95
C SER A 196 -7.11 -8.39 4.31
N ALA A 197 -7.20 -8.33 2.98
CA ALA A 197 -8.45 -8.58 2.27
C ALA A 197 -8.97 -10.01 2.46
N ILE A 198 -8.06 -11.01 2.43
CA ILE A 198 -8.41 -12.42 2.70
C ILE A 198 -8.90 -12.59 4.14
N THR A 199 -8.22 -11.96 5.11
CA THR A 199 -8.57 -12.05 6.53
C THR A 199 -9.96 -11.48 6.79
N ILE A 200 -10.25 -10.28 6.27
CA ILE A 200 -11.57 -9.64 6.42
C ILE A 200 -12.65 -10.46 5.71
N SER A 201 -12.36 -10.97 4.51
CA SER A 201 -13.30 -11.83 3.77
C SER A 201 -13.66 -13.09 4.57
N ASN A 202 -12.65 -13.74 5.16
CA ASN A 202 -12.86 -14.93 5.99
C ASN A 202 -13.61 -14.59 7.29
N ALA A 203 -13.28 -13.46 7.93
CA ALA A 203 -13.99 -13.01 9.11
C ALA A 203 -15.49 -12.80 8.84
N ILE A 204 -15.83 -12.09 7.76
CA ILE A 204 -17.22 -11.89 7.35
C ILE A 204 -17.89 -13.23 7.03
N PHE A 205 -17.22 -14.11 6.29
CA PHE A 205 -17.74 -15.44 5.97
C PHE A 205 -18.08 -16.25 7.22
N HIS A 206 -17.20 -16.24 8.24
CA HIS A 206 -17.46 -16.93 9.50
C HIS A 206 -18.56 -16.26 10.33
N LEU A 207 -18.66 -14.93 10.32
CA LEU A 207 -19.74 -14.20 10.99
C LEU A 207 -21.11 -14.51 10.40
N CYS A 208 -21.23 -14.57 9.07
CA CYS A 208 -22.48 -14.92 8.39
C CYS A 208 -22.94 -16.36 8.67
N ARG A 209 -22.02 -17.28 8.98
CA ARG A 209 -22.35 -18.69 9.28
C ARG A 209 -22.61 -18.97 10.76
N ASN A 210 -22.14 -18.08 11.64
CA ASN A 210 -22.28 -18.23 13.10
C ASN A 210 -23.08 -17.04 13.66
N PRO A 211 -24.42 -17.03 13.50
CA PRO A 211 -25.27 -15.92 13.91
C PRO A 211 -25.25 -15.65 15.43
N GLU A 212 -24.77 -16.58 16.25
CA GLU A 212 -24.56 -16.34 17.69
C GLU A 212 -23.41 -15.37 17.95
N CYS A 213 -22.29 -15.53 17.23
CA CYS A 213 -21.17 -14.59 17.31
C CYS A 213 -21.58 -13.20 16.79
N GLY A 214 -22.36 -13.15 15.70
CA GLY A 214 -22.92 -11.90 15.16
C GLY A 214 -23.80 -11.18 16.18
N ARG A 215 -24.67 -11.91 16.90
CA ARG A 215 -25.51 -11.36 17.97
C ARG A 215 -24.69 -10.78 19.13
N ASN A 216 -23.62 -11.45 19.55
CA ASN A 216 -22.72 -10.93 20.59
C ASN A 216 -21.98 -9.66 20.17
N LEU A 217 -21.77 -9.46 18.87
CA LEU A 217 -21.18 -8.26 18.27
C LEU A 217 -22.22 -7.17 17.94
N GLY A 218 -23.51 -7.39 18.25
CA GLY A 218 -24.59 -6.45 17.95
C GLY A 218 -25.02 -6.40 16.47
N LEU A 219 -24.57 -7.34 15.64
CA LEU A 219 -24.93 -7.42 14.22
C LEU A 219 -26.26 -8.16 14.03
N LYS A 220 -27.24 -7.49 13.40
CA LYS A 220 -28.50 -8.12 12.96
C LYS A 220 -28.39 -8.46 11.48
N PHE A 221 -28.14 -9.73 11.16
CA PHE A 221 -28.28 -10.23 9.80
C PHE A 221 -29.77 -10.53 9.56
N TYR A 222 -30.41 -9.80 8.65
CA TYR A 222 -31.76 -10.12 8.20
C TYR A 222 -31.68 -11.43 7.39
N GLN A 223 -32.42 -12.45 7.85
CA GLN A 223 -32.63 -13.70 7.14
C GLN A 223 -33.74 -13.55 6.11
#